data_AF-A0A965CKD0-F1
#
_entry.id   AF-A0A965CKD0-F1
#
_cell.length_a   1.000
_cell.length_b   1.000
_cell.length_c   1.000
_cell.angle_alpha   90.00
_cell.angle_beta   90.00
_cell.angle_gamma   90.00
#
_symmetry.space_group_name_H-M   'P 1'
#
loop_
_entity.id
_entity.type
_entity.pdbx_description
1 polymer ?
#
loop_
_entity_poly.entity_id
_entity_poly.type
_entity_poly.pdbx_seq_one_letter_code
_entity_poly.pdbx_strand_id
1 'polypeptide(L)' 'MGSCVLPDRAVLAVSGAEAGAFLDNVITVNVSGLPLHGARFGALLTPQGKII' A
#
# COMPACT_ATOMS: atom_id res chain seq x y z
N MET A 1 -13.31 -4.26 -22.46
CA MET A 1 -12.74 -3.80 -21.19
C MET A 1 -13.45 -2.52 -20.80
N GLY A 2 -14.17 -2.53 -19.67
CA GLY A 2 -14.81 -1.33 -19.15
C GLY A 2 -13.90 -0.66 -18.14
N SER A 3 -13.74 0.66 -18.25
CA SER A 3 -13.13 1.49 -17.21
C SER A 3 -14.22 2.21 -16.44
N CYS A 4 -14.05 2.35 -15.13
CA CYS A 4 -14.91 3.16 -14.27
C CYS A 4 -14.05 4.20 -13.55
N VAL A 5 -14.53 5.44 -13.44
CA VAL A 5 -13.86 6.49 -12.68
C VAL A 5 -14.19 6.30 -11.21
N LEU A 6 -13.16 6.29 -10.35
CA LEU A 6 -13.29 6.24 -8.90
C LEU A 6 -12.88 7.61 -8.33
N PRO A 7 -13.80 8.60 -8.26
CA PRO A 7 -13.45 9.99 -7.97
C PRO A 7 -12.84 10.19 -6.57
N ASP A 8 -13.18 9.31 -5.62
CA ASP A 8 -12.73 9.39 -4.23
C ASP A 8 -11.47 8.55 -3.95
N ARG A 9 -10.78 8.07 -5.00
CA ARG A 9 -9.57 7.25 -4.88
C ARG A 9 -8.37 7.97 -5.48
N ALA A 10 -7.25 7.93 -4.77
CA ALA A 10 -5.97 8.45 -5.23
C ALA A 10 -4.91 7.34 -5.30
N VAL A 11 -3.92 7.52 -6.17
CA VAL A 11 -2.74 6.65 -6.26
C VAL A 11 -1.53 7.44 -5.77
N LEU A 12 -0.78 6.85 -4.84
CA LEU A 12 0.47 7.40 -4.31
C LEU A 12 1.61 6.49 -4.73
N ALA A 13 2.68 7.07 -5.29
CA ALA A 13 3.90 6.35 -5.64
C ALA A 13 4.99 6.64 -4.58
N VAL A 14 5.60 5.58 -4.06
CA VAL A 14 6.70 5.66 -3.09
C VAL A 14 7.95 5.07 -3.76
N SER A 15 9.04 5.83 -3.77
CA SER A 15 10.28 5.46 -4.47
C SER A 15 11.53 5.77 -3.63
N GLY A 16 12.65 5.13 -3.96
CA GLY A 16 13.92 5.24 -3.26
C GLY A 16 14.43 3.89 -2.79
N ALA A 17 15.70 3.81 -2.41
CA ALA A 17 16.32 2.55 -1.96
C ALA A 17 15.58 1.92 -0.76
N GLU A 18 15.06 2.76 0.14
CA GLU A 18 14.40 2.34 1.38
C GLU A 18 12.88 2.21 1.27
N ALA A 19 12.28 2.36 0.08
CA ALA A 19 10.82 2.39 -0.09
C ALA A 19 10.13 1.12 0.43
N GLY A 20 10.70 -0.06 0.16
CA GLY A 20 10.16 -1.33 0.64
C GLY A 20 10.20 -1.44 2.17
N ALA A 21 11.35 -1.15 2.78
CA ALA A 21 11.53 -1.18 4.22
C ALA A 21 10.64 -0.16 4.93
N PHE A 22 10.47 1.04 4.36
CA PHE A 22 9.52 2.03 4.85
C PHE A 22 8.09 1.49 4.86
N LEU A 23 7.61 0.93 3.75
CA LEU A 23 6.23 0.41 3.66
C LEU A 23 6.00 -0.74 4.64
N ASP A 24 6.91 -1.71 4.74
CA ASP A 24 6.79 -2.85 5.66
C ASP A 24 6.64 -2.41 7.14
N ASN A 25 7.03 -1.18 7.51
CA ASN A 25 6.88 -0.62 8.86
C ASN A 25 5.60 0.18 9.11
N VAL A 26 4.80 0.49 8.06
CA VAL A 26 3.63 1.37 8.19
C VAL A 26 2.33 0.68 7.76
N ILE A 27 2.39 -0.26 6.80
CA ILE A 27 1.22 -1.01 6.35
C ILE A 27 1.18 -2.42 6.93
N THR A 28 -0.03 -2.95 7.12
CA THR A 28 -0.25 -4.30 7.69
C THR A 28 0.12 -5.47 6.78
N VAL A 29 0.58 -5.21 5.56
CA VAL A 29 0.85 -6.23 4.55
C VAL A 29 2.33 -6.29 4.22
N ASN A 30 2.82 -7.51 4.04
CA ASN A 30 4.19 -7.75 3.58
C ASN A 30 4.32 -7.38 2.09
N VAL A 31 5.15 -6.37 1.79
CA VAL A 31 5.38 -5.86 0.42
C VAL A 31 6.47 -6.67 -0.29
N SER A 32 7.47 -7.15 0.45
CA SER A 32 8.58 -7.94 -0.08
C SER A 32 8.15 -9.27 -0.73
N GLY A 33 7.04 -9.86 -0.31
CA GLY A 33 6.44 -11.07 -0.87
C GLY A 33 5.34 -10.83 -1.90
N LEU A 34 5.21 -9.62 -2.45
CA LEU A 34 4.27 -9.33 -3.52
C LEU A 34 4.84 -9.82 -4.87
N PRO A 35 4.13 -10.64 -5.64
CA PRO A 35 4.58 -11.00 -6.99
C PRO A 35 4.56 -9.77 -7.90
N LEU A 36 5.32 -9.84 -9.00
CA LEU A 36 5.24 -8.83 -10.05
C LEU A 36 3.79 -8.72 -10.56
N HIS A 37 3.28 -7.50 -10.70
CA HIS A 37 1.87 -7.19 -11.00
C HIS A 37 0.86 -7.63 -9.93
N GLY A 38 1.33 -8.02 -8.74
CA GLY A 38 0.48 -8.29 -7.59
C GLY A 38 -0.09 -7.01 -6.98
N ALA A 39 -1.22 -7.17 -6.30
CA ALA A 39 -1.80 -6.15 -5.42
C ALA A 39 -2.31 -6.84 -4.15
N ARG A 40 -2.18 -6.16 -3.01
CA ARG A 40 -2.75 -6.60 -1.73
C ARG A 40 -3.52 -5.45 -1.08
N PHE A 41 -4.60 -5.79 -0.42
CA PHE A 41 -5.35 -4.86 0.41
C PHE A 41 -4.76 -4.85 1.82
N GLY A 42 -4.27 -3.70 2.25
CA GLY A 42 -3.70 -3.47 3.58
C GLY A 42 -4.29 -2.23 4.24
N ALA A 43 -3.85 -1.94 5.44
CA ALA A 43 -4.24 -0.76 6.19
C ALA A 43 -2.99 -0.07 6.75
N LEU A 44 -3.08 1.26 6.90
CA LEU A 44 -2.15 2.02 7.73
C LEU A 44 -2.65 1.95 9.17
N LEU A 45 -1.73 1.81 10.12
CA LEU A 45 -2.08 1.77 11.54
C LEU A 45 -1.56 3.00 12.27
N THR A 46 -2.31 3.46 13.27
CA THR A 46 -1.76 4.29 14.33
C THR A 46 -0.78 3.46 15.17
N PRO A 47 0.10 4.10 15.97
CA PRO A 47 0.96 3.40 16.91
C PRO A 47 0.20 2.53 17.94
N GLN A 48 -1.09 2.78 18.17
CA GLN A 48 -1.96 1.98 19.05
C GLN A 48 -2.64 0.82 18.31
N GLY A 49 -2.31 0.59 17.04
CA GLY A 49 -2.87 -0.48 16.21
C GLY A 49 -4.29 -0.18 15.70
N LYS A 50 -4.69 1.09 15.57
CA LYS A 50 -5.99 1.46 14.98
C LYS A 50 -5.84 1.76 13.50
N ILE A 51 -6.81 1.37 12.69
CA ILE A 51 -6.85 1.73 11.27
C ILE A 51 -7.15 3.23 11.15
N ILE A 52 -6.44 3.88 10.23
CA ILE A 52 -6.67 5.27 9.79
C ILE A 52 -7.19 5.32 8.36
#